data_AF-A0A0G1LF96-F1
#
_entry.id   AF-A0A0G1LF96-F1
#
_cell.length_a   1.000
_cell.length_b   1.000
_cell.length_c   1.000
_cell.angle_alpha   90.00
_cell.angle_beta   90.00
_cell.angle_gamma   90.00
#
_symmetry.space_group_name_H-M   'P 1'
#
loop_
_entity.id
_entity.type
_entity.pdbx_description
1 polymer ?
#
loop_
_entity_poly.entity_id
_entity_poly.type
_entity_poly.pdbx_seq_one_letter_code
_entity_poly.pdbx_strand_id
1 'polypeptide(L)'
;MSNKNITFEEVVKQLHFFRKERDWLGLAPVDLAKSIVLEAAELLEHYQWDSTDVERNKSVAEKNKNEVAAEVADIFIYLLEFCQENDIDLLDSTLKKIKYNAKKYPAKDMKAGGHAAYENAKKNH
;
A
#
# COMPACT_ATOMS: atom_id res chain seq x y z
N MET A 1 -6.39 23.66 -14.10
CA MET A 1 -5.94 22.25 -14.18
C MET A 1 -7.17 21.38 -14.02
N SER A 2 -7.35 20.40 -14.91
CA SER A 2 -8.61 19.63 -14.99
C SER A 2 -8.86 18.89 -13.68
N ASN A 3 -9.90 19.30 -12.94
CA ASN A 3 -10.46 18.55 -11.82
C ASN A 3 -11.18 17.32 -12.41
N LYS A 4 -10.41 16.31 -12.81
CA LYS A 4 -10.95 14.99 -13.11
C LYS A 4 -11.00 14.21 -11.81
N ASN A 5 -12.21 13.88 -11.36
CA ASN A 5 -12.41 12.80 -10.41
C ASN A 5 -11.98 11.50 -11.09
N ILE A 6 -10.79 11.00 -10.77
CA ILE A 6 -10.30 9.70 -11.25
C ILE A 6 -10.92 8.63 -10.34
N THR A 7 -11.61 7.66 -10.92
CA THR A 7 -12.21 6.53 -10.19
C THR A 7 -11.20 5.38 -10.08
N PHE A 8 -11.43 4.48 -9.13
CA PHE A 8 -10.62 3.26 -8.99
C PHE A 8 -10.76 2.38 -10.25
N GLU A 9 -11.97 2.27 -10.77
CA GLU A 9 -12.29 1.53 -12.00
C GLU A 9 -11.55 2.12 -13.21
N GLU A 10 -11.43 3.44 -13.30
CA GLU A 10 -10.64 4.10 -14.35
C GLU A 10 -9.16 3.68 -14.30
N VAL A 11 -8.57 3.63 -13.11
CA VAL A 11 -7.16 3.26 -12.93
C VAL A 11 -6.94 1.80 -13.30
N VAL A 12 -7.77 0.90 -12.75
CA VAL A 12 -7.71 -0.54 -13.03
C VAL A 12 -7.86 -0.82 -14.53
N LYS A 13 -8.78 -0.13 -15.18
CA LYS A 13 -9.00 -0.25 -16.63
C LYS A 13 -7.80 0.23 -17.44
N GLN A 14 -7.25 1.40 -17.11
CA GLN A 14 -6.07 1.93 -17.81
C GLN A 14 -4.85 1.03 -17.63
N LEU A 15 -4.62 0.53 -16.42
CA LEU A 15 -3.53 -0.41 -16.12
C LEU A 15 -3.70 -1.71 -16.92
N HIS A 16 -4.90 -2.28 -16.96
CA HIS A 16 -5.16 -3.49 -17.75
C HIS A 16 -4.84 -3.28 -19.23
N PHE A 17 -5.26 -2.16 -19.84
CA PHE A 17 -4.93 -1.86 -21.24
C PHE A 17 -3.43 -1.66 -21.45
N PHE A 18 -2.77 -0.91 -20.57
CA PHE A 18 -1.33 -0.69 -20.62
C PHE A 18 -0.54 -2.00 -20.64
N ARG A 19 -0.91 -2.95 -19.78
CA ARG A 19 -0.30 -4.30 -19.72
C ARG A 19 -0.63 -5.14 -20.95
N LYS A 20 -1.89 -5.13 -21.39
CA LYS A 20 -2.35 -5.88 -22.55
C LYS A 20 -1.62 -5.48 -23.83
N GLU A 21 -1.42 -4.18 -24.05
CA GLU A 21 -0.69 -3.66 -25.23
C GLU A 21 0.78 -4.11 -25.28
N ARG A 22 1.34 -4.55 -24.14
CA ARG A 22 2.73 -4.98 -24.00
C ARG A 22 2.87 -6.50 -23.86
N ASP A 23 1.77 -7.24 -23.92
CA ASP A 23 1.72 -8.68 -23.66
C ASP A 23 2.26 -9.06 -22.25
N TRP A 24 1.96 -8.22 -21.26
CA TRP A 24 2.39 -8.39 -19.86
C TRP A 24 1.30 -8.98 -18.95
N LEU A 25 0.21 -9.48 -19.53
CA LEU A 25 -0.82 -10.20 -18.78
C LEU A 25 -0.35 -11.62 -18.45
N GLY A 26 -0.84 -12.20 -17.36
CA GLY A 26 -0.51 -13.58 -16.97
C GLY A 26 0.86 -13.74 -16.29
N LEU A 27 1.38 -12.68 -15.66
CA LEU A 27 2.55 -12.80 -14.78
C LEU A 27 2.25 -13.74 -13.61
N ALA A 28 3.24 -14.56 -13.24
CA ALA A 28 3.05 -15.51 -12.15
C ALA A 28 2.87 -14.77 -10.80
N PRO A 29 2.03 -15.29 -9.88
CA PRO A 29 1.78 -14.64 -8.58
C PRO A 29 3.07 -14.39 -7.78
N VAL A 30 4.04 -15.29 -7.89
CA VAL A 30 5.33 -15.16 -7.22
C VAL A 30 6.15 -13.99 -7.73
N ASP A 31 6.05 -13.65 -9.02
CA ASP A 31 6.82 -12.57 -9.61
C ASP A 31 6.21 -11.22 -9.27
N LEU A 32 4.88 -11.11 -9.31
CA LEU A 32 4.15 -9.93 -8.83
C LEU A 32 4.38 -9.68 -7.33
N ALA A 33 4.39 -10.74 -6.52
CA ALA A 33 4.70 -10.62 -5.10
C ALA A 33 6.14 -10.12 -4.84
N LYS A 34 7.12 -10.55 -5.65
CA LYS A 34 8.48 -10.02 -5.58
C LYS A 34 8.51 -8.54 -5.96
N SER A 35 7.85 -8.15 -7.06
CA SER A 35 7.80 -6.75 -7.48
C SER A 35 7.26 -5.84 -6.38
N ILE A 36 6.16 -6.22 -5.72
CA ILE A 36 5.62 -5.46 -4.57
C ILE A 36 6.70 -5.22 -3.48
N VAL A 37 7.51 -6.24 -3.17
CA VAL A 37 8.57 -6.11 -2.16
C VAL A 37 9.72 -5.24 -2.64
N LEU A 38 10.08 -5.31 -3.92
CA LEU A 38 11.12 -4.47 -4.51
C LEU A 38 10.72 -3.00 -4.45
N GLU A 39 9.54 -2.63 -4.93
CA GLU A 39 9.09 -1.23 -4.89
C GLU A 39 8.88 -0.72 -3.46
N ALA A 40 8.47 -1.61 -2.53
CA ALA A 40 8.42 -1.28 -1.12
C ALA A 40 9.83 -1.02 -0.52
N ALA A 41 10.86 -1.68 -1.04
CA ALA A 41 12.24 -1.41 -0.67
C ALA A 41 12.73 -0.08 -1.27
N GLU A 42 12.40 0.24 -2.53
CA GLU A 42 12.72 1.54 -3.14
C GLU A 42 12.07 2.69 -2.35
N LEU A 43 10.80 2.54 -1.94
CA LEU A 43 10.16 3.48 -1.01
C LEU A 43 10.93 3.62 0.30
N LEU A 44 11.43 2.52 0.87
CA LEU A 44 12.19 2.51 2.11
C LEU A 44 13.55 3.22 1.98
N GLU A 45 14.18 3.20 0.80
CA GLU A 45 15.48 3.86 0.56
C GLU A 45 15.43 5.36 0.83
N HIS A 46 14.29 6.01 0.60
CA HIS A 46 14.07 7.43 0.93
C HIS A 46 14.14 7.73 2.44
N TYR A 47 14.09 6.71 3.30
CA TYR A 47 14.09 6.84 4.76
C TYR A 47 15.28 6.12 5.41
N GLN A 48 16.14 5.44 4.62
CA GLN A 48 17.19 4.56 5.14
C GLN A 48 18.20 5.26 6.09
N TRP A 49 18.40 6.57 5.92
CA TRP A 49 19.34 7.38 6.70
C TRP A 49 18.68 8.26 7.77
N ASP A 50 17.37 8.11 8.02
CA ASP A 50 16.64 8.90 9.02
C ASP A 50 16.96 8.43 10.46
N SER A 51 18.11 8.87 10.96
CA SER A 51 18.72 8.38 12.20
C SER A 51 18.20 9.07 13.47
N THR A 52 17.74 10.32 13.36
CA THR A 52 17.27 11.13 14.50
C THR A 52 15.74 11.27 14.53
N ASP A 53 15.17 11.61 15.69
CA ASP A 53 13.73 11.91 15.79
C ASP A 53 13.32 13.08 14.90
N VAL A 54 14.21 14.05 14.70
CA VAL A 54 13.96 15.17 13.79
C VAL A 54 13.86 14.69 12.35
N GLU A 55 14.76 13.80 11.92
CA GLU A 55 14.75 13.23 10.57
C GLU A 55 13.55 12.32 10.32
N ARG A 56 13.19 11.47 11.31
CA ARG A 56 12.02 10.59 11.23
C ARG A 56 10.69 11.34 11.13
N ASN A 57 10.63 12.56 11.65
CA ASN A 57 9.43 13.40 11.61
C ASN A 57 9.43 14.38 10.43
N LYS A 58 10.44 14.34 9.54
CA LYS A 58 10.45 15.17 8.33
C LYS A 58 9.25 14.86 7.46
N SER A 59 8.64 15.90 6.92
CA SER A 59 7.54 15.72 5.98
C SER A 59 8.04 15.11 4.66
N VAL A 60 7.16 14.45 3.91
CA VAL A 60 7.48 13.99 2.54
C VAL A 60 7.92 15.15 1.63
N ALA A 61 7.48 16.39 1.92
CA ALA A 61 7.88 17.58 1.17
C ALA A 61 9.32 18.03 1.47
N GLU A 62 9.86 17.69 2.64
CA GLU A 62 11.28 17.91 2.99
C GLU A 62 12.19 16.82 2.43
N LYS A 63 11.60 15.76 1.88
CA LYS A 63 12.24 14.73 1.04
C LYS A 63 11.98 15.04 -0.44
N ASN A 64 12.31 14.11 -1.33
CA ASN A 64 11.93 14.20 -2.73
C ASN A 64 10.50 13.68 -2.93
N LYS A 65 9.51 14.56 -2.75
CA LYS A 65 8.08 14.22 -2.84
C LYS A 65 7.69 13.48 -4.12
N ASN A 66 8.33 13.78 -5.25
CA ASN A 66 7.99 13.18 -6.53
C ASN A 66 8.48 11.73 -6.62
N GLU A 67 9.70 11.45 -6.17
CA GLU A 67 10.24 10.08 -6.12
C GLU A 67 9.45 9.22 -5.13
N VAL A 68 9.22 9.72 -3.90
CA VAL A 68 8.38 9.00 -2.92
C VAL A 68 6.97 8.71 -3.48
N ALA A 69 6.40 9.64 -4.25
CA ALA A 69 5.09 9.42 -4.87
C ALA A 69 5.14 8.40 -6.02
N ALA A 70 6.27 8.29 -6.73
CA ALA A 70 6.49 7.27 -7.75
C ALA A 70 6.52 5.88 -7.11
N GLU A 71 7.34 5.67 -6.07
CA GLU A 71 7.44 4.36 -5.42
C GLU A 71 6.10 3.90 -4.80
N VAL A 72 5.35 4.84 -4.20
CA VAL A 72 3.99 4.55 -3.71
C VAL A 72 3.05 4.15 -4.84
N ALA A 73 3.18 4.76 -6.02
CA ALA A 73 2.39 4.40 -7.18
C ALA A 73 2.79 3.02 -7.74
N ASP A 74 4.08 2.69 -7.76
CA ASP A 74 4.56 1.39 -8.24
C ASP A 74 4.13 0.25 -7.33
N ILE A 75 4.19 0.43 -6.01
CA ILE A 75 3.59 -0.52 -5.04
C ILE A 75 2.10 -0.73 -5.35
N PHE A 76 1.36 0.35 -5.60
CA PHE A 76 -0.07 0.27 -5.88
C PHE A 76 -0.35 -0.45 -7.21
N ILE A 77 0.43 -0.17 -8.25
CA ILE A 77 0.33 -0.83 -9.56
C ILE A 77 0.51 -2.33 -9.40
N TYR A 78 1.63 -2.79 -8.82
CA TYR A 78 1.86 -4.24 -8.68
C TYR A 78 0.88 -4.91 -7.73
N LEU A 79 0.37 -4.21 -6.72
CA LEU A 79 -0.72 -4.73 -5.89
C LEU A 79 -2.01 -4.94 -6.69
N LEU A 80 -2.37 -3.99 -7.56
CA LEU A 80 -3.52 -4.14 -8.45
C LEU A 80 -3.33 -5.30 -9.43
N GLU A 81 -2.16 -5.40 -10.04
CA GLU A 81 -1.82 -6.50 -10.95
C GLU A 81 -1.91 -7.85 -10.24
N PHE A 82 -1.31 -7.97 -9.05
CA PHE A 82 -1.40 -9.18 -8.22
C PHE A 82 -2.85 -9.56 -7.96
N CYS A 83 -3.70 -8.59 -7.60
CA CYS A 83 -5.10 -8.87 -7.34
C CYS A 83 -5.86 -9.32 -8.60
N GLN A 84 -5.59 -8.69 -9.75
CA GLN A 84 -6.24 -9.03 -11.02
C GLN A 84 -5.86 -10.44 -11.51
N GLU A 85 -4.58 -10.82 -11.43
CA GLU A 85 -4.12 -12.14 -11.90
C GLU A 85 -4.53 -13.29 -10.95
N ASN A 86 -4.97 -12.97 -9.73
CA ASN A 86 -5.35 -13.95 -8.71
C ASN A 86 -6.83 -13.88 -8.30
N ASP A 87 -7.68 -13.20 -9.08
CA ASP A 87 -9.12 -13.05 -8.82
C ASP A 87 -9.45 -12.51 -7.42
N ILE A 88 -8.65 -11.57 -6.92
CA ILE A 88 -8.84 -10.93 -5.61
C ILE A 88 -9.58 -9.60 -5.79
N ASP A 89 -10.76 -9.47 -5.19
CA ASP A 89 -11.42 -8.17 -5.03
C ASP A 89 -10.69 -7.39 -3.92
N LEU A 90 -9.82 -6.45 -4.32
CA LEU A 90 -9.02 -5.65 -3.41
C LEU A 90 -9.89 -4.78 -2.49
N LEU A 91 -10.96 -4.17 -3.00
CA LEU A 91 -11.79 -3.25 -2.22
C LEU A 91 -12.62 -4.00 -1.19
N ASP A 92 -13.30 -5.09 -1.58
CA ASP A 92 -14.05 -5.92 -0.64
C ASP A 92 -13.12 -6.57 0.39
N SER A 93 -11.97 -7.10 -0.03
CA SER A 93 -10.96 -7.66 0.88
C SER A 93 -10.46 -6.63 1.89
N THR A 94 -10.22 -5.39 1.44
CA THR A 94 -9.82 -4.27 2.29
C THR A 94 -10.92 -3.93 3.31
N LEU A 95 -12.18 -3.80 2.87
CA LEU A 95 -13.31 -3.50 3.75
C LEU A 95 -13.54 -4.61 4.80
N LYS A 96 -13.42 -5.88 4.40
CA LYS A 96 -13.48 -7.02 5.32
C LYS A 96 -12.34 -6.95 6.34
N LYS A 97 -11.11 -6.65 5.90
CA LYS A 97 -9.95 -6.55 6.79
C LYS A 97 -10.06 -5.36 7.75
N ILE A 98 -10.59 -4.22 7.32
CA ILE A 98 -10.87 -3.07 8.21
C ILE A 98 -11.87 -3.46 9.29
N LYS A 99 -12.99 -4.11 8.93
CA LYS A 99 -14.00 -4.58 9.89
C LYS A 99 -13.43 -5.58 10.89
N TYR A 100 -12.58 -6.50 10.41
CA TYR A 100 -11.86 -7.44 11.26
C TYR A 100 -10.91 -6.73 12.23
N ASN A 101 -10.09 -5.81 11.72
CA ASN A 101 -9.15 -5.04 12.54
C ASN A 101 -9.85 -4.17 13.58
N ALA A 102 -11.01 -3.59 13.26
CA ALA A 102 -11.81 -2.82 14.23
C ALA A 102 -12.31 -3.68 15.41
N LYS A 103 -12.54 -4.98 15.18
CA LYS A 103 -12.87 -5.94 16.24
C LYS A 103 -11.62 -6.37 17.02
N LYS A 104 -10.50 -6.62 16.33
CA LYS A 104 -9.22 -7.01 16.95
C LYS A 104 -8.61 -5.87 17.78
N TYR A 105 -8.81 -4.62 17.37
CA TYR A 105 -8.25 -3.42 18.00
C TYR A 105 -9.37 -2.40 18.29
N PRO A 106 -10.20 -2.61 19.34
CA PRO A 106 -11.29 -1.70 19.65
C PRO A 106 -10.80 -0.28 19.96
N ALA A 107 -11.47 0.73 19.40
CA ALA A 107 -11.02 2.13 19.50
C ALA A 107 -10.89 2.64 20.96
N LYS A 108 -11.76 2.19 21.86
CA LYS A 108 -11.72 2.55 23.29
C LYS A 108 -10.42 2.09 23.96
N ASP A 109 -9.94 0.91 23.61
CA ASP A 109 -8.77 0.28 24.24
C ASP A 109 -7.49 0.87 23.63
N MET A 110 -7.48 1.09 22.31
CA MET A 110 -6.33 1.65 21.60
C MET A 110 -6.08 3.12 21.99
N LYS A 111 -7.13 3.94 22.12
CA LYS A 111 -7.00 5.35 22.54
C LYS A 111 -6.48 5.49 23.97
N ALA A 112 -6.78 4.52 24.84
CA ALA A 112 -6.39 4.57 26.24
C ALA A 112 -4.98 4.00 26.50
N GLY A 113 -4.56 2.96 25.78
CA GLY A 113 -3.36 2.19 26.13
C GLY A 113 -2.17 2.27 25.18
N GLY A 114 -2.25 3.06 24.10
CA GLY A 114 -1.12 3.31 23.20
C GLY A 114 -0.45 2.03 22.68
N HIS A 115 0.89 2.02 22.59
CA HIS A 115 1.65 0.88 22.07
C HIS A 115 1.46 -0.40 22.90
N ALA A 116 1.30 -0.30 24.22
CA ALA A 116 1.10 -1.46 25.10
C ALA A 116 -0.26 -2.15 24.84
N ALA A 117 -1.32 -1.39 24.55
CA ALA A 117 -2.61 -1.97 24.19
C ALA A 117 -2.53 -2.76 22.87
N TYR A 118 -1.75 -2.25 21.91
CA TYR A 118 -1.54 -2.92 20.63
C TYR A 118 -0.81 -4.27 20.79
N GLU A 119 0.28 -4.31 21.56
CA GLU A 119 1.03 -5.54 21.84
C GLU A 119 0.18 -6.58 22.58
N ASN A 120 -0.66 -6.15 23.52
CA ASN A 120 -1.58 -7.05 24.22
C ASN A 120 -2.67 -7.63 23.29
N ALA A 121 -3.23 -6.79 22.40
CA ALA A 121 -4.22 -7.25 21.42
C ALA A 121 -3.64 -8.22 20.39
N LYS A 122 -2.33 -8.11 20.06
CA LYS A 122 -1.63 -9.08 19.22
C LYS A 122 -1.46 -10.44 19.89
N LYS A 123 -1.14 -10.49 21.20
CA LYS A 123 -0.90 -11.76 21.92
C LYS A 123 -2.15 -12.61 22.11
N ASN A 124 -3.33 -11.99 22.12
CA ASN A 124 -4.60 -12.66 22.37
C ASN A 124 -5.29 -13.22 21.09
N HIS A 125 -4.62 -13.14 19.93
CA HIS A 125 -5.17 -13.50 18.61
C HIS A 125 -4.08 -13.95 17.64
#